data_AF-A0A7K7LZL5-F1
#
_entry.id   AF-A0A7K7LZL5-F1
#
_cell.length_a   1.000
_cell.length_b   1.000
_cell.length_c   1.000
_cell.angle_alpha   90.00
_cell.angle_beta   90.00
_cell.angle_gamma   90.00
#
_symmetry.space_group_name_H-M   'P 1'
#
loop_
_entity.id
_entity.type
_entity.pdbx_description
1 polymer ?
#
loop_
_entity_poly.entity_id
_entity_poly.type
_entity_poly.pdbx_seq_one_letter_code
_entity_poly.pdbx_strand_id
1 'polypeptide(L)'
;INELIQKRQLLEAFASIKLMEDETISERDSEKYSDNPQEFVRKSKDVDLLYNSMANAIQSIVEGTLEDPTLEHTMLTSMVTLIAREEAAHPNTDNAARPGSDLLGRPRKWRQQWREAINESARKRVLKTPMASREESTSWLDLHLHFLQEHLREDLLKIKSSVKKCYPEEYQVCDTYVEAFHNAIASHLQELSQGPLDSGELYTLLYWVANTYHSEHFLGHPELKPEVKTENLSLLLTPADWDKLKNDYIASAKGNFKTYFGNILKLEVKKWEKKVHSEEEENLYHASLSLDIQTIFGQHVKVSRNISRSLETKMLELCMAELLEFIPRFEQEFMVWSTAQDSPIFVPHLVAYINSFHDLVSGLETAFQVNTEQLQEILAALTRNFTNIFLTKLKTKAQPLLKKVLTKKWILATERPVSLALAVSEFSEHLQHMREPLGQDLLHEVHKYVVKEYVTQVIKPRWKMNKNTRQQVSRKMSLEAEIIHNTLLDQGSDANWLLPAIDHIANIIGEKKKDKIKAYVKKLCQDYPDIR
;
A
#
# COMPACT_ATOMS: atom_id res chain seq x y z
N ILE A 1 -48.21 -44.93 -10.78
CA ILE A 1 -47.62 -43.79 -10.02
C ILE A 1 -46.30 -43.32 -10.65
N ASN A 2 -45.28 -44.17 -10.79
CA ASN A 2 -43.98 -43.76 -11.39
C ASN A 2 -44.09 -43.10 -12.77
N GLU A 3 -44.96 -43.60 -13.66
CA GLU A 3 -45.18 -42.97 -14.97
C GLU A 3 -45.78 -41.55 -14.86
N LEU A 4 -46.63 -41.28 -13.86
CA LEU A 4 -47.19 -39.95 -13.62
C LEU A 4 -46.10 -38.99 -13.15
N ILE A 5 -45.19 -39.45 -12.29
CA ILE A 5 -44.02 -38.68 -11.85
C ILE A 5 -43.11 -38.38 -13.05
N GLN A 6 -42.83 -39.37 -13.90
CA GLN A 6 -42.02 -39.19 -15.11
C GLN A 6 -42.66 -38.21 -16.10
N LYS A 7 -43.98 -38.22 -16.25
CA LYS A 7 -44.75 -37.28 -17.08
C LYS A 7 -44.96 -35.91 -16.41
N ARG A 8 -44.36 -35.67 -15.24
CA ARG A 8 -44.50 -34.44 -14.43
C ARG A 8 -45.95 -34.10 -14.02
N GLN A 9 -46.83 -35.09 -13.99
CA GLN A 9 -48.21 -34.97 -13.46
C GLN A 9 -48.21 -35.11 -11.93
N LEU A 10 -47.51 -34.18 -11.26
CA LEU A 10 -47.15 -34.30 -9.85
C LEU A 10 -48.34 -34.33 -8.89
N LEU A 11 -49.40 -33.58 -9.18
CA LEU A 11 -50.59 -33.52 -8.33
C LEU A 11 -51.39 -34.83 -8.35
N GLU A 12 -51.49 -35.48 -9.51
CA GLU A 12 -52.15 -36.79 -9.67
C GLU A 12 -51.30 -37.91 -9.05
N ALA A 13 -49.98 -37.82 -9.21
CA ALA A 13 -49.04 -38.74 -8.57
C ALA A 13 -49.16 -38.66 -7.04
N PHE A 14 -49.20 -37.45 -6.46
CA PHE A 14 -49.34 -37.27 -5.02
C PHE A 14 -50.65 -37.84 -4.47
N ALA A 15 -51.78 -37.56 -5.13
CA ALA A 15 -53.07 -38.12 -4.71
C ALA A 15 -53.05 -39.65 -4.68
N SER A 16 -52.40 -40.27 -5.67
CA SER A 16 -52.26 -41.73 -5.73
C SER A 16 -51.32 -42.28 -4.65
N ILE A 17 -50.23 -41.57 -4.33
CA ILE A 17 -49.30 -41.94 -3.25
C ILE A 17 -50.00 -41.82 -1.90
N LYS A 18 -50.78 -40.75 -1.69
CA LYS A 18 -51.48 -40.51 -0.43
C LYS A 18 -52.55 -41.57 -0.17
N LEU A 19 -53.30 -41.98 -1.19
CA LEU A 19 -54.23 -43.11 -1.08
C LEU A 19 -53.51 -44.41 -0.67
N MET A 20 -52.38 -44.71 -1.31
CA MET A 20 -51.56 -45.88 -0.97
C MET A 20 -51.02 -45.80 0.46
N GLU A 21 -50.63 -44.61 0.92
CA GLU A 21 -50.19 -44.36 2.28
C GLU A 21 -51.32 -44.58 3.29
N ASP A 22 -52.49 -43.99 3.06
CA ASP A 22 -53.66 -44.11 3.94
C ASP A 22 -54.17 -45.56 4.00
N GLU A 23 -54.15 -46.29 2.87
CA GLU A 23 -54.40 -47.73 2.83
C GLU A 23 -53.39 -48.50 3.69
N THR A 24 -52.10 -48.19 3.56
CA THR A 24 -51.03 -48.86 4.33
C THR A 24 -51.14 -48.56 5.83
N ILE A 25 -51.56 -47.33 6.21
CA ILE A 25 -51.84 -46.94 7.59
C ILE A 25 -53.07 -47.70 8.14
N SER A 26 -54.16 -47.77 7.37
CA SER A 26 -55.36 -48.50 7.77
C SER A 26 -55.10 -50.01 7.91
N GLU A 27 -54.30 -50.59 7.02
CA GLU A 27 -53.87 -52.00 7.11
C GLU A 27 -52.96 -52.27 8.33
N ARG A 28 -52.15 -51.30 8.73
CA ARG A 28 -51.36 -51.36 9.98
C ARG A 28 -52.27 -51.32 11.20
N ASP A 29 -53.19 -50.36 11.24
CA ASP A 29 -54.04 -50.11 12.40
C ASP A 29 -55.10 -51.21 12.60
N SER A 30 -55.39 -51.99 11.55
CA SER A 30 -56.23 -53.19 11.59
C SER A 30 -55.47 -54.49 11.88
N GLU A 31 -54.18 -54.41 12.23
CA GLU A 31 -53.30 -55.57 12.52
C GLU A 31 -53.23 -56.63 11.39
N LYS A 32 -53.59 -56.26 10.16
CA LYS A 32 -53.68 -57.17 9.00
C LYS A 32 -52.38 -57.91 8.69
N TYR A 33 -51.25 -57.36 9.14
CA TYR A 33 -49.89 -57.89 8.92
C TYR A 33 -49.27 -58.55 10.16
N SER A 34 -50.06 -58.92 11.18
CA SER A 34 -49.56 -59.62 12.38
C SER A 34 -48.72 -60.86 12.04
N ASP A 35 -49.10 -61.57 10.98
CA ASP A 35 -48.48 -62.84 10.56
C ASP A 35 -47.38 -62.66 9.51
N ASN A 36 -47.25 -61.47 8.91
CA ASN A 36 -46.22 -61.16 7.90
C ASN A 36 -45.65 -59.73 8.01
N PRO A 37 -44.82 -59.44 9.03
CA PRO A 37 -44.25 -58.10 9.23
C PRO A 37 -43.37 -57.62 8.07
N GLN A 38 -42.78 -58.53 7.29
CA GLN A 38 -41.91 -58.17 6.17
C GLN A 38 -42.68 -57.54 5.00
N GLU A 39 -43.94 -57.92 4.79
CA GLU A 39 -44.77 -57.36 3.71
C GLU A 39 -45.18 -55.91 4.00
N PHE A 40 -45.52 -55.63 5.27
CA PHE A 40 -45.75 -54.26 5.73
C PHE A 40 -44.52 -53.36 5.55
N VAL A 41 -43.33 -53.85 5.93
CA VAL A 41 -42.08 -53.11 5.73
C VAL A 41 -41.79 -52.87 4.24
N ARG A 42 -42.12 -53.80 3.35
CA ARG A 42 -41.97 -53.60 1.90
C ARG A 42 -42.91 -52.51 1.38
N LYS A 43 -44.19 -52.55 1.74
CA LYS A 43 -45.17 -51.51 1.35
C LYS A 43 -44.78 -50.13 1.90
N SER A 44 -44.36 -50.04 3.17
CA SER A 44 -43.84 -48.81 3.78
C SER A 44 -42.67 -48.23 2.98
N LYS A 45 -41.71 -49.10 2.60
CA LYS A 45 -40.57 -48.70 1.75
C LYS A 45 -40.98 -48.27 0.34
N ASP A 46 -41.96 -48.93 -0.27
CA ASP A 46 -42.46 -48.55 -1.60
C ASP A 46 -43.09 -47.15 -1.56
N VAL A 47 -43.88 -46.85 -0.52
CA VAL A 47 -44.41 -45.50 -0.27
C VAL A 47 -43.27 -44.49 -0.07
N ASP A 48 -42.28 -44.80 0.77
CA ASP A 48 -41.10 -43.95 0.98
C ASP A 48 -40.34 -43.66 -0.33
N LEU A 49 -40.14 -44.66 -1.19
CA LEU A 49 -39.47 -44.50 -2.48
C LEU A 49 -40.26 -43.58 -3.43
N LEU A 50 -41.59 -43.64 -3.40
CA LEU A 50 -42.44 -42.75 -4.18
C LEU A 50 -42.39 -41.31 -3.66
N TYR A 51 -42.42 -41.09 -2.35
CA TYR A 51 -42.21 -39.76 -1.76
C TYR A 51 -40.81 -39.21 -2.07
N ASN A 52 -39.76 -40.04 -2.05
CA ASN A 52 -38.41 -39.64 -2.47
C ASN A 52 -38.35 -39.29 -3.97
N SER A 53 -39.10 -40.00 -4.81
CA SER A 53 -39.20 -39.69 -6.24
C SER A 53 -39.87 -38.34 -6.48
N MET A 54 -40.87 -37.99 -5.66
CA MET A 54 -41.51 -36.67 -5.67
C MET A 54 -40.55 -35.56 -5.19
N ALA A 55 -39.79 -35.80 -4.12
CA ALA A 55 -38.72 -34.90 -3.67
C ALA A 55 -37.69 -34.61 -4.76
N ASN A 56 -37.23 -35.65 -5.47
CA ASN A 56 -36.31 -35.50 -6.59
C ASN A 56 -36.93 -34.70 -7.75
N ALA A 57 -38.23 -34.84 -7.99
CA ALA A 57 -38.94 -34.04 -8.98
C ALA A 57 -39.03 -32.56 -8.58
N ILE A 58 -39.28 -32.25 -7.30
CA ILE A 58 -39.22 -30.89 -6.76
C ILE A 58 -37.83 -30.29 -7.00
N GLN A 59 -36.77 -31.01 -6.63
CA GLN A 59 -35.39 -30.56 -6.85
C GLN A 59 -35.11 -30.30 -8.34
N SER A 60 -35.50 -31.22 -9.22
CA SER A 60 -35.30 -31.09 -10.67
C SER A 60 -36.03 -29.87 -11.26
N ILE A 61 -37.23 -29.55 -10.78
CA ILE A 61 -37.99 -28.37 -11.22
C ILE A 61 -37.31 -27.08 -10.74
N VAL A 62 -36.86 -27.04 -9.48
CA VAL A 62 -36.15 -25.88 -8.93
C VAL A 62 -34.84 -25.64 -9.68
N GLU A 63 -34.02 -26.67 -9.89
CA GLU A 63 -32.77 -26.56 -10.65
C GLU A 63 -33.02 -26.12 -12.12
N GLY A 64 -34.08 -26.64 -12.75
CA GLY A 64 -34.48 -26.24 -14.10
C GLY A 64 -35.06 -24.82 -14.20
N THR A 65 -35.44 -24.19 -13.08
CA THR A 65 -36.08 -22.85 -13.07
C THR A 65 -35.19 -21.78 -13.70
N LEU A 66 -33.89 -21.83 -13.40
CA LEU A 66 -32.93 -20.89 -13.95
C LEU A 66 -32.35 -21.38 -15.27
N GLU A 67 -32.09 -22.70 -15.39
CA GLU A 67 -31.38 -23.31 -16.52
C GLU A 67 -32.20 -23.42 -17.80
N ASP A 68 -33.50 -23.70 -17.68
CA ASP A 68 -34.36 -24.00 -18.82
C ASP A 68 -35.28 -22.80 -19.14
N PRO A 69 -35.14 -22.15 -20.31
CA PRO A 69 -36.05 -21.10 -20.74
C PRO A 69 -37.43 -21.63 -21.15
N THR A 70 -37.57 -22.95 -21.35
CA THR A 70 -38.82 -23.62 -21.74
C THR A 70 -39.63 -24.13 -20.55
N LEU A 71 -39.11 -23.99 -19.32
CA LEU A 71 -39.83 -24.40 -18.13
C LEU A 71 -41.13 -23.60 -17.97
N GLU A 72 -42.26 -24.27 -18.13
CA GLU A 72 -43.57 -23.62 -18.05
C GLU A 72 -43.90 -23.17 -16.61
N HIS A 73 -44.47 -21.97 -16.48
CA HIS A 73 -45.00 -21.43 -15.21
C HIS A 73 -46.02 -22.36 -14.51
N THR A 74 -46.69 -23.20 -15.30
CA THR A 74 -47.63 -24.24 -14.86
C THR A 74 -46.95 -25.28 -13.96
N MET A 75 -45.68 -25.63 -14.25
CA MET A 75 -44.90 -26.60 -13.49
C MET A 75 -44.50 -26.06 -12.11
N LEU A 76 -44.08 -24.80 -12.04
CA LEU A 76 -43.77 -24.13 -10.77
C LEU A 76 -45.02 -24.02 -9.88
N THR A 77 -46.14 -23.58 -10.47
CA THR A 77 -47.41 -23.46 -9.74
C THR A 77 -47.91 -24.83 -9.25
N SER A 78 -47.74 -25.88 -10.06
CA SER A 78 -48.08 -27.26 -9.69
C SER A 78 -47.20 -27.78 -8.55
N MET A 79 -45.90 -27.47 -8.56
CA MET A 79 -44.96 -27.81 -7.49
C MET A 79 -45.31 -27.11 -6.18
N VAL A 80 -45.65 -25.83 -6.20
CA VAL A 80 -46.07 -25.10 -5.00
C VAL A 80 -47.37 -25.68 -4.43
N THR A 81 -48.33 -25.97 -5.30
CA THR A 81 -49.59 -26.61 -4.91
C THR A 81 -49.35 -28.00 -4.31
N LEU A 82 -48.39 -28.75 -4.84
CA LEU A 82 -47.96 -30.03 -4.31
C LEU A 82 -47.41 -29.91 -2.89
N ILE A 83 -46.51 -28.96 -2.65
CA ILE A 83 -45.93 -28.72 -1.31
C ILE A 83 -47.03 -28.34 -0.31
N ALA A 84 -47.94 -27.43 -0.68
CA ALA A 84 -49.06 -27.05 0.18
C ALA A 84 -49.99 -28.24 0.51
N ARG A 85 -50.21 -29.16 -0.44
CA ARG A 85 -51.00 -30.38 -0.22
C ARG A 85 -50.29 -31.36 0.72
N GLU A 86 -48.97 -31.45 0.66
CA GLU A 86 -48.18 -32.27 1.59
C GLU A 86 -48.27 -31.72 3.01
N GLU A 87 -48.08 -30.42 3.19
CA GLU A 87 -48.17 -29.75 4.50
C GLU A 87 -49.57 -29.86 5.11
N ALA A 88 -50.63 -29.80 4.27
CA ALA A 88 -52.00 -30.02 4.71
C ALA A 88 -52.29 -31.49 5.07
N ALA A 89 -51.72 -32.43 4.31
CA ALA A 89 -51.89 -33.87 4.52
C ALA A 89 -51.10 -34.39 5.75
N HIS A 90 -50.01 -33.70 6.11
CA HIS A 90 -49.12 -34.08 7.18
C HIS A 90 -48.80 -32.89 8.10
N PRO A 91 -49.73 -32.47 8.98
CA PRO A 91 -49.46 -31.40 9.91
C PRO A 91 -48.33 -31.79 10.89
N ASN A 92 -47.42 -30.85 11.16
CA ASN A 92 -46.32 -31.05 12.12
C ASN A 92 -46.90 -31.42 13.50
N THR A 93 -46.79 -32.70 13.86
CA THR A 93 -47.03 -33.18 15.22
C THR A 93 -45.68 -33.30 15.90
N ASP A 94 -45.40 -32.40 16.86
CA ASP A 94 -44.18 -32.34 17.68
C ASP A 94 -43.95 -33.56 18.60
N ASN A 95 -44.61 -34.69 18.34
CA ASN A 95 -44.45 -35.89 19.14
C ASN A 95 -43.12 -36.57 18.81
N ALA A 96 -42.16 -36.33 19.71
CA ALA A 96 -40.85 -36.96 19.81
C ALA A 96 -40.88 -38.44 19.39
N ALA A 97 -40.33 -38.72 18.21
CA ALA A 97 -40.14 -40.08 17.75
C ALA A 97 -38.87 -40.67 18.36
N ARG A 98 -38.99 -41.89 18.87
CA ARG A 98 -37.83 -42.76 19.14
C ARG A 98 -37.06 -43.01 17.83
N PRO A 99 -35.72 -43.09 17.86
CA PRO A 99 -34.94 -43.48 16.70
C PRO A 99 -35.40 -44.86 16.19
N GLY A 100 -35.81 -44.97 14.92
CA GLY A 100 -36.21 -46.22 14.27
C GLY A 100 -37.71 -46.46 14.05
N SER A 101 -38.59 -45.46 14.22
CA SER A 101 -40.03 -45.56 13.89
C SER A 101 -40.31 -45.23 12.41
N ASP A 102 -41.24 -45.96 11.76
CA ASP A 102 -41.66 -45.78 10.37
C ASP A 102 -42.00 -44.32 10.01
N LEU A 103 -41.66 -43.91 8.78
CA LEU A 103 -41.92 -42.58 8.20
C LEU A 103 -43.37 -42.42 7.68
N LEU A 104 -44.16 -43.49 7.68
CA LEU A 104 -45.57 -43.51 7.28
C LEU A 104 -46.39 -42.47 8.05
N GLY A 105 -47.09 -41.60 7.32
CA GLY A 105 -47.98 -40.57 7.85
C GLY A 105 -47.27 -39.32 8.38
N ARG A 106 -45.94 -39.21 8.24
CA ARG A 106 -45.16 -38.08 8.77
C ARG A 106 -44.88 -37.01 7.71
N PRO A 107 -44.71 -35.74 8.11
CA PRO A 107 -44.33 -34.67 7.20
C PRO A 107 -42.96 -34.95 6.59
N ARG A 108 -42.89 -34.88 5.25
CA ARG A 108 -41.66 -34.98 4.47
C ARG A 108 -40.91 -33.66 4.40
N LYS A 109 -41.52 -32.57 4.88
CA LYS A 109 -40.93 -31.23 4.93
C LYS A 109 -40.48 -30.76 3.56
N TRP A 110 -41.33 -30.94 2.54
CA TRP A 110 -40.97 -30.57 1.17
C TRP A 110 -40.68 -29.08 0.99
N ARG A 111 -41.23 -28.20 1.84
CA ARG A 111 -40.83 -26.78 1.89
C ARG A 111 -39.36 -26.59 2.27
N GLN A 112 -38.82 -27.41 3.17
CA GLN A 112 -37.39 -27.37 3.51
C GLN A 112 -36.53 -27.88 2.34
N GLN A 113 -36.93 -29.00 1.72
CA GLN A 113 -36.22 -29.54 0.55
C GLN A 113 -36.24 -28.57 -0.64
N TRP A 114 -37.34 -27.82 -0.82
CA TRP A 114 -37.40 -26.74 -1.79
C TRP A 114 -36.35 -25.65 -1.52
N ARG A 115 -36.18 -25.21 -0.26
CA ARG A 115 -35.11 -24.25 0.10
C ARG A 115 -33.72 -24.81 -0.13
N GLU A 116 -33.50 -26.08 0.23
CA GLU A 116 -32.22 -26.77 -0.01
C GLU A 116 -31.92 -26.90 -1.51
N ALA A 117 -32.93 -27.20 -2.34
CA ALA A 117 -32.78 -27.23 -3.79
C ALA A 117 -32.48 -25.85 -4.39
N ILE A 118 -33.02 -24.76 -3.82
CA ILE A 118 -32.65 -23.39 -4.22
C ILE A 118 -31.19 -23.11 -3.89
N ASN A 119 -30.73 -23.46 -2.67
CA ASN A 119 -29.33 -23.31 -2.26
C ASN A 119 -28.38 -24.08 -3.19
N GLU A 120 -28.72 -25.32 -3.52
CA GLU A 120 -27.92 -26.14 -4.43
C GLU A 120 -27.94 -25.61 -5.87
N SER A 121 -29.09 -25.11 -6.35
CA SER A 121 -29.21 -24.45 -7.65
C SER A 121 -28.32 -23.21 -7.73
N ALA A 122 -28.37 -22.34 -6.71
CA ALA A 122 -27.53 -21.15 -6.61
C ALA A 122 -26.03 -21.52 -6.57
N ARG A 123 -25.66 -22.53 -5.78
CA ARG A 123 -24.27 -23.04 -5.71
C ARG A 123 -23.78 -23.56 -7.05
N LYS A 124 -24.57 -24.38 -7.74
CA LYS A 124 -24.26 -24.88 -9.09
C LYS A 124 -24.10 -23.74 -10.10
N ARG A 125 -24.94 -22.69 -10.02
CA ARG A 125 -24.83 -21.51 -10.89
C ARG A 125 -23.52 -20.77 -10.69
N VAL A 126 -23.14 -20.47 -9.44
CA VAL A 126 -21.86 -19.82 -9.12
C VAL A 126 -20.69 -20.64 -9.66
N LEU A 127 -20.67 -21.95 -9.40
CA LEU A 127 -19.58 -22.84 -9.83
C LEU A 127 -19.51 -23.09 -11.35
N LYS A 128 -20.62 -22.99 -12.07
CA LYS A 128 -20.65 -23.11 -13.54
C LYS A 128 -20.15 -21.85 -14.26
N THR A 129 -19.98 -20.74 -13.54
CA THR A 129 -19.51 -19.49 -14.13
C THR A 129 -18.13 -19.69 -14.74
N PRO A 130 -17.89 -19.24 -16.00
CA PRO A 130 -16.61 -19.42 -16.66
C PRO A 130 -15.45 -18.91 -15.78
N MET A 131 -14.43 -19.74 -15.61
CA MET A 131 -13.20 -19.40 -14.92
C MET A 131 -12.05 -19.82 -15.83
N ALA A 132 -11.38 -18.84 -16.44
CA ALA A 132 -10.19 -19.10 -17.26
C ALA A 132 -9.04 -19.58 -16.37
N SER A 133 -8.13 -20.39 -16.92
CA SER A 133 -6.93 -20.77 -16.19
C SER A 133 -5.98 -19.58 -16.03
N ARG A 134 -5.09 -19.64 -15.03
CA ARG A 134 -4.05 -18.62 -14.83
C ARG A 134 -3.08 -18.54 -16.01
N GLU A 135 -2.89 -19.64 -16.73
CA GLU A 135 -2.05 -19.68 -17.93
C GLU A 135 -2.71 -19.02 -19.15
N GLU A 136 -4.04 -18.97 -19.18
CA GLU A 136 -4.82 -18.48 -20.32
C GLU A 136 -5.06 -16.96 -20.27
N SER A 137 -5.17 -16.37 -19.07
CA SER A 137 -5.40 -14.94 -18.90
C SER A 137 -4.81 -14.38 -17.61
N THR A 138 -4.03 -13.30 -17.75
CA THR A 138 -3.51 -12.51 -16.62
C THR A 138 -4.61 -11.82 -15.81
N SER A 139 -5.83 -11.72 -16.34
CA SER A 139 -7.00 -11.09 -15.72
C SER A 139 -8.15 -12.09 -15.54
N TRP A 140 -7.83 -13.36 -15.32
CA TRP A 140 -8.84 -14.42 -15.16
C TRP A 140 -9.84 -14.09 -14.05
N LEU A 141 -9.39 -13.49 -12.93
CA LEU A 141 -10.25 -13.18 -11.80
C LEU A 141 -11.21 -12.02 -12.11
N ASP A 142 -10.74 -10.97 -12.78
CA ASP A 142 -11.60 -9.87 -13.23
C ASP A 142 -12.71 -10.37 -14.16
N LEU A 143 -12.33 -11.22 -15.14
CA LEU A 143 -13.28 -11.82 -16.08
C LEU A 143 -14.27 -12.73 -15.36
N HIS A 144 -13.79 -13.57 -14.45
CA HIS A 144 -14.62 -14.48 -13.68
C HIS A 144 -15.66 -13.72 -12.84
N LEU A 145 -15.23 -12.69 -12.10
CA LEU A 145 -16.12 -11.86 -11.28
C LEU A 145 -17.12 -11.05 -12.12
N HIS A 146 -16.71 -10.61 -13.33
CA HIS A 146 -17.62 -9.98 -14.27
C HIS A 146 -18.70 -10.94 -14.77
N PHE A 147 -18.33 -12.14 -15.22
CA PHE A 147 -19.30 -13.15 -15.62
C PHE A 147 -20.22 -13.53 -14.45
N LEU A 148 -19.67 -13.70 -13.25
CA LEU A 148 -20.46 -14.00 -12.06
C LEU A 148 -21.51 -12.91 -11.80
N GLN A 149 -21.10 -11.65 -11.89
CA GLN A 149 -21.99 -10.50 -11.73
C GLN A 149 -23.11 -10.47 -12.79
N GLU A 150 -22.76 -10.63 -14.07
CA GLU A 150 -23.74 -10.56 -15.17
C GLU A 150 -24.77 -11.69 -15.07
N HIS A 151 -24.32 -12.95 -15.00
CA HIS A 151 -25.22 -14.11 -14.98
C HIS A 151 -26.15 -14.10 -13.76
N LEU A 152 -25.63 -13.76 -12.58
CA LEU A 152 -26.43 -13.72 -11.37
C LEU A 152 -27.43 -12.56 -11.38
N ARG A 153 -27.08 -11.42 -11.97
CA ARG A 153 -28.02 -10.30 -12.12
C ARG A 153 -29.17 -10.70 -13.04
N GLU A 154 -28.89 -11.34 -14.16
CA GLU A 154 -29.91 -11.86 -15.08
C GLU A 154 -30.83 -12.88 -14.40
N ASP A 155 -30.26 -13.82 -13.63
CA ASP A 155 -31.03 -14.81 -12.87
C ASP A 155 -31.94 -14.13 -11.83
N LEU A 156 -31.43 -13.13 -11.09
CA LEU A 156 -32.24 -12.36 -10.12
C LEU A 156 -33.38 -11.57 -10.81
N LEU A 157 -33.13 -10.99 -11.99
CA LEU A 157 -34.16 -10.31 -12.78
C LEU A 157 -35.21 -11.30 -13.30
N LYS A 158 -34.81 -12.50 -13.73
CA LYS A 158 -35.73 -13.59 -14.10
C LYS A 158 -36.58 -14.01 -12.90
N ILE A 159 -35.98 -14.16 -11.73
CA ILE A 159 -36.68 -14.54 -10.49
C ILE A 159 -37.75 -13.51 -10.14
N LYS A 160 -37.39 -12.22 -10.15
CA LYS A 160 -38.32 -11.13 -9.84
C LYS A 160 -39.46 -11.01 -10.87
N SER A 161 -39.14 -11.04 -12.16
CA SER A 161 -40.11 -10.76 -13.23
C SER A 161 -41.08 -11.91 -13.50
N SER A 162 -40.60 -13.15 -13.33
CA SER A 162 -41.27 -14.36 -13.82
C SER A 162 -41.54 -15.37 -12.71
N VAL A 163 -40.52 -15.74 -11.92
CA VAL A 163 -40.64 -16.80 -10.92
C VAL A 163 -41.51 -16.38 -9.74
N LYS A 164 -41.36 -15.14 -9.24
CA LYS A 164 -42.15 -14.59 -8.12
C LYS A 164 -43.66 -14.78 -8.31
N LYS A 165 -44.16 -14.62 -9.54
CA LYS A 165 -45.60 -14.71 -9.88
C LYS A 165 -46.17 -16.12 -9.68
N CYS A 166 -45.34 -17.15 -9.65
CA CYS A 166 -45.77 -18.55 -9.49
C CYS A 166 -45.91 -18.98 -8.03
N TYR A 167 -45.52 -18.13 -7.08
CA TYR A 167 -45.46 -18.46 -5.66
C TYR A 167 -46.34 -17.52 -4.82
N PRO A 168 -46.96 -18.03 -3.75
CA PRO A 168 -47.57 -17.22 -2.71
C PRO A 168 -46.53 -16.35 -1.96
N GLU A 169 -46.99 -15.22 -1.41
CA GLU A 169 -46.12 -14.26 -0.72
C GLU A 169 -45.42 -14.85 0.52
N GLU A 170 -46.03 -15.85 1.16
CA GLU A 170 -45.46 -16.57 2.31
C GLU A 170 -44.15 -17.32 2.02
N TYR A 171 -43.86 -17.61 0.75
CA TYR A 171 -42.60 -18.27 0.37
C TYR A 171 -41.42 -17.31 0.34
N GLN A 172 -41.65 -15.98 0.26
CA GLN A 172 -40.58 -14.97 0.17
C GLN A 172 -39.49 -15.38 -0.84
N VAL A 173 -39.91 -15.77 -2.04
CA VAL A 173 -39.04 -16.45 -3.02
C VAL A 173 -37.84 -15.59 -3.40
N CYS A 174 -38.05 -14.29 -3.65
CA CYS A 174 -36.96 -13.38 -3.98
C CYS A 174 -35.92 -13.35 -2.85
N ASP A 175 -36.33 -13.18 -1.60
CA ASP A 175 -35.41 -13.15 -0.46
C ASP A 175 -34.67 -14.48 -0.31
N THR A 176 -35.37 -15.61 -0.47
CA THR A 176 -34.78 -16.96 -0.39
C THR A 176 -33.70 -17.17 -1.46
N TYR A 177 -33.95 -16.76 -2.71
CA TYR A 177 -32.94 -16.87 -3.77
C TYR A 177 -31.78 -15.90 -3.57
N VAL A 178 -32.03 -14.68 -3.10
CA VAL A 178 -30.98 -13.70 -2.81
C VAL A 178 -30.07 -14.22 -1.70
N GLU A 179 -30.63 -14.78 -0.63
CA GLU A 179 -29.87 -15.41 0.45
C GLU A 179 -29.06 -16.61 -0.05
N ALA A 180 -29.66 -17.47 -0.88
CA ALA A 180 -28.99 -18.61 -1.49
C ALA A 180 -27.80 -18.20 -2.37
N PHE A 181 -27.97 -17.19 -3.24
CA PHE A 181 -26.88 -16.65 -4.04
C PHE A 181 -25.83 -15.95 -3.18
N HIS A 182 -26.22 -15.20 -2.17
CA HIS A 182 -25.30 -14.57 -1.23
C HIS A 182 -24.39 -15.61 -0.57
N ASN A 183 -24.97 -16.68 -0.02
CA ASN A 183 -24.23 -17.76 0.64
C ASN A 183 -23.32 -18.53 -0.33
N ALA A 184 -23.78 -18.75 -1.56
CA ALA A 184 -22.99 -19.40 -2.60
C ALA A 184 -21.78 -18.56 -3.03
N ILE A 185 -21.97 -17.24 -3.23
CA ILE A 185 -20.88 -16.31 -3.55
C ILE A 185 -19.92 -16.21 -2.37
N ALA A 186 -20.43 -16.07 -1.14
CA ALA A 186 -19.61 -16.00 0.08
C ALA A 186 -18.66 -17.20 0.18
N SER A 187 -19.21 -18.41 0.02
CA SER A 187 -18.43 -19.66 0.06
C SER A 187 -17.39 -19.71 -1.05
N HIS A 188 -17.78 -19.34 -2.28
CA HIS A 188 -16.89 -19.33 -3.44
C HIS A 188 -15.74 -18.33 -3.29
N LEU A 189 -16.02 -17.10 -2.85
CA LEU A 189 -14.98 -16.11 -2.60
C LEU A 189 -14.06 -16.50 -1.44
N GLN A 190 -14.61 -17.16 -0.42
CA GLN A 190 -13.81 -17.70 0.68
C GLN A 190 -12.82 -18.76 0.16
N GLU A 191 -13.26 -19.69 -0.69
CA GLU A 191 -12.38 -20.68 -1.34
C GLU A 191 -11.29 -20.00 -2.18
N LEU A 192 -11.64 -19.00 -3.00
CA LEU A 192 -10.69 -18.22 -3.80
C LEU A 192 -9.66 -17.49 -2.92
N SER A 193 -10.08 -16.96 -1.77
CA SER A 193 -9.21 -16.24 -0.82
C SER A 193 -8.22 -17.15 -0.06
N GLN A 194 -8.41 -18.48 -0.08
CA GLN A 194 -7.42 -19.41 0.48
C GLN A 194 -6.32 -19.76 -0.52
N GLY A 195 -6.54 -19.52 -1.81
CA GLY A 195 -5.53 -19.72 -2.84
C GLY A 195 -4.42 -18.66 -2.82
N PRO A 196 -3.26 -18.93 -3.44
CA PRO A 196 -2.19 -17.94 -3.54
C PRO A 196 -2.57 -16.85 -4.55
N LEU A 197 -3.04 -15.69 -4.06
CA LEU A 197 -3.40 -14.55 -4.91
C LEU A 197 -2.21 -13.59 -5.09
N ASP A 198 -2.04 -13.08 -6.31
CA ASP A 198 -1.05 -12.02 -6.60
C ASP A 198 -1.56 -10.62 -6.18
N SER A 199 -0.72 -9.59 -6.33
CA SER A 199 -1.10 -8.22 -5.94
C SER A 199 -2.30 -7.65 -6.73
N GLY A 200 -2.41 -8.01 -8.02
CA GLY A 200 -3.50 -7.56 -8.89
C GLY A 200 -4.79 -8.29 -8.56
N GLU A 201 -4.72 -9.61 -8.40
CA GLU A 201 -5.83 -10.47 -8.00
C GLU A 201 -6.38 -10.08 -6.61
N LEU A 202 -5.49 -9.79 -5.65
CA LEU A 202 -5.88 -9.27 -4.32
C LEU A 202 -6.62 -7.94 -4.43
N TYR A 203 -6.12 -7.02 -5.28
CA TYR A 203 -6.81 -5.75 -5.53
C TYR A 203 -8.20 -5.97 -6.14
N THR A 204 -8.29 -6.79 -7.18
CA THR A 204 -9.55 -7.11 -7.87
C THR A 204 -10.59 -7.68 -6.91
N LEU A 205 -10.21 -8.66 -6.09
CA LEU A 205 -11.11 -9.26 -5.12
C LEU A 205 -11.57 -8.27 -4.05
N LEU A 206 -10.63 -7.54 -3.45
CA LEU A 206 -10.92 -6.52 -2.44
C LEU A 206 -11.85 -5.42 -2.99
N TYR A 207 -11.55 -4.93 -4.19
CA TYR A 207 -12.34 -3.89 -4.85
C TYR A 207 -13.75 -4.38 -5.17
N TRP A 208 -13.87 -5.60 -5.70
CA TRP A 208 -15.18 -6.16 -6.06
C TRP A 208 -16.08 -6.34 -4.85
N VAL A 209 -15.55 -6.88 -3.74
CA VAL A 209 -16.30 -7.06 -2.49
C VAL A 209 -16.70 -5.71 -1.88
N ALA A 210 -15.79 -4.73 -1.84
CA ALA A 210 -16.06 -3.44 -1.21
C ALA A 210 -16.98 -2.54 -2.04
N ASN A 211 -16.79 -2.51 -3.37
CA ASN A 211 -17.40 -1.49 -4.22
C ASN A 211 -18.38 -2.06 -5.23
N THR A 212 -18.14 -3.24 -5.81
CA THR A 212 -18.97 -3.76 -6.90
C THR A 212 -20.20 -4.50 -6.37
N TYR A 213 -20.04 -5.32 -5.34
CA TYR A 213 -21.07 -6.25 -4.88
C TYR A 213 -22.42 -5.56 -4.55
N HIS A 214 -22.36 -4.46 -3.79
CA HIS A 214 -23.55 -3.68 -3.40
C HIS A 214 -23.85 -2.50 -4.34
N SER A 215 -23.09 -2.33 -5.43
CA SER A 215 -23.29 -1.22 -6.36
C SER A 215 -24.57 -1.35 -7.19
N GLU A 216 -24.95 -0.26 -7.85
CA GLU A 216 -26.02 -0.22 -8.84
C GLU A 216 -25.75 -1.13 -10.06
N HIS A 217 -24.51 -1.59 -10.25
CA HIS A 217 -24.16 -2.53 -11.31
C HIS A 217 -24.45 -3.99 -10.96
N PHE A 218 -24.73 -4.30 -9.68
CA PHE A 218 -25.06 -5.65 -9.22
C PHE A 218 -26.27 -5.68 -8.28
N LEU A 219 -26.11 -5.94 -6.98
CA LEU A 219 -27.26 -6.10 -6.07
C LEU A 219 -28.04 -4.81 -5.85
N GLY A 220 -27.42 -3.65 -6.03
CA GLY A 220 -28.06 -2.34 -5.92
C GLY A 220 -28.85 -1.93 -7.17
N HIS A 221 -28.91 -2.77 -8.22
CA HIS A 221 -29.50 -2.41 -9.51
C HIS A 221 -30.97 -1.96 -9.36
N PRO A 222 -31.38 -0.83 -9.97
CA PRO A 222 -32.72 -0.27 -9.79
C PRO A 222 -33.85 -1.24 -10.12
N GLU A 223 -33.67 -2.08 -11.14
CA GLU A 223 -34.66 -3.07 -11.55
C GLU A 223 -34.88 -4.19 -10.53
N LEU A 224 -33.97 -4.38 -9.56
CA LEU A 224 -34.13 -5.36 -8.49
C LEU A 224 -34.97 -4.83 -7.32
N LYS A 225 -35.15 -3.51 -7.19
CA LYS A 225 -35.96 -2.87 -6.13
C LYS A 225 -37.46 -2.86 -6.48
N PRO A 226 -38.39 -3.03 -5.52
CA PRO A 226 -38.19 -3.13 -4.06
C PRO A 226 -37.97 -4.55 -3.52
N GLU A 227 -38.02 -5.59 -4.36
CA GLU A 227 -38.01 -6.99 -3.93
C GLU A 227 -36.69 -7.48 -3.33
N VAL A 228 -35.55 -7.02 -3.84
CA VAL A 228 -34.24 -7.40 -3.31
C VAL A 228 -33.84 -6.43 -2.22
N LYS A 229 -33.89 -6.88 -0.97
CA LYS A 229 -33.46 -6.10 0.20
C LYS A 229 -32.08 -6.58 0.66
N THR A 230 -31.06 -5.79 0.39
CA THR A 230 -29.67 -6.10 0.79
C THR A 230 -29.41 -5.87 2.28
N GLU A 231 -30.27 -5.11 2.97
CA GLU A 231 -30.11 -4.71 4.37
C GLU A 231 -30.13 -5.89 5.37
N ASN A 232 -30.74 -7.01 4.98
CA ASN A 232 -30.87 -8.20 5.81
C ASN A 232 -29.78 -9.25 5.56
N LEU A 233 -28.91 -9.02 4.57
CA LEU A 233 -27.86 -9.98 4.24
C LEU A 233 -26.70 -9.89 5.22
N SER A 234 -26.10 -11.03 5.52
CA SER A 234 -24.85 -11.10 6.26
C SER A 234 -23.70 -10.42 5.49
N LEU A 235 -22.58 -10.22 6.17
CA LEU A 235 -21.36 -9.80 5.48
C LEU A 235 -20.91 -10.91 4.53
N LEU A 236 -20.58 -10.53 3.29
CA LEU A 236 -20.15 -11.48 2.25
C LEU A 236 -18.87 -12.24 2.64
N LEU A 237 -17.97 -11.56 3.35
CA LEU A 237 -16.79 -12.15 3.97
C LEU A 237 -16.83 -11.90 5.47
N THR A 238 -16.33 -12.86 6.24
CA THR A 238 -16.16 -12.65 7.69
C THR A 238 -15.17 -11.51 7.94
N PRO A 239 -15.27 -10.78 9.07
CA PRO A 239 -14.28 -9.75 9.40
C PRO A 239 -12.84 -10.28 9.42
N ALA A 240 -12.65 -11.54 9.83
CA ALA A 240 -11.35 -12.21 9.85
C ALA A 240 -10.81 -12.45 8.42
N ASP A 241 -11.63 -12.95 7.50
CA ASP A 241 -11.22 -13.18 6.11
C ASP A 241 -10.96 -11.85 5.38
N TRP A 242 -11.77 -10.82 5.67
CA TRP A 242 -11.56 -9.48 5.14
C TRP A 242 -10.25 -8.85 5.61
N ASP A 243 -9.95 -8.96 6.92
CA ASP A 243 -8.70 -8.47 7.47
C ASP A 243 -7.49 -9.25 6.95
N LYS A 244 -7.63 -10.57 6.76
CA LYS A 244 -6.60 -11.41 6.12
C LYS A 244 -6.28 -10.91 4.72
N LEU A 245 -7.29 -10.75 3.84
CA LEU A 245 -7.10 -10.25 2.48
C LEU A 245 -6.42 -8.87 2.43
N LYS A 246 -6.84 -7.95 3.31
CA LYS A 246 -6.20 -6.63 3.42
C LYS A 246 -4.73 -6.77 3.84
N ASN A 247 -4.42 -7.63 4.80
CA ASN A 247 -3.04 -7.82 5.27
C ASN A 247 -2.17 -8.49 4.19
N ASP A 248 -2.70 -9.46 3.44
CA ASP A 248 -2.01 -10.10 2.32
C ASP A 248 -1.70 -9.08 1.21
N TYR A 249 -2.65 -8.19 0.91
CA TYR A 249 -2.43 -7.09 -0.04
C TYR A 249 -1.33 -6.12 0.43
N ILE A 250 -1.35 -5.73 1.70
CA ILE A 250 -0.31 -4.87 2.30
C ILE A 250 1.05 -5.57 2.30
N ALA A 251 1.10 -6.87 2.62
CA ALA A 251 2.33 -7.65 2.58
C ALA A 251 2.92 -7.77 1.16
N SER A 252 2.06 -7.93 0.16
CA SER A 252 2.46 -7.92 -1.24
C SER A 252 3.00 -6.55 -1.67
N ALA A 253 2.31 -5.46 -1.31
CA ALA A 253 2.77 -4.10 -1.54
C ALA A 253 4.13 -3.82 -0.88
N LYS A 254 4.38 -4.35 0.33
CA LYS A 254 5.67 -4.24 1.03
C LYS A 254 6.83 -4.80 0.19
N GLY A 255 6.64 -5.95 -0.46
CA GLY A 255 7.63 -6.53 -1.37
C GLY A 255 7.91 -5.63 -2.58
N ASN A 256 6.86 -4.99 -3.11
CA ASN A 256 6.99 -4.04 -4.22
C ASN A 256 7.77 -2.78 -3.80
N PHE A 257 7.47 -2.19 -2.63
CA PHE A 257 8.21 -1.03 -2.11
C PHE A 257 9.69 -1.31 -1.93
N LYS A 258 10.06 -2.45 -1.35
CA LYS A 258 11.48 -2.86 -1.24
C LYS A 258 12.17 -2.92 -2.59
N THR A 259 11.46 -3.41 -3.61
CA THR A 259 11.97 -3.48 -4.98
C THR A 259 12.11 -2.09 -5.60
N TYR A 260 11.09 -1.23 -5.48
CA TYR A 260 11.13 0.14 -5.99
C TYR A 260 12.27 0.95 -5.37
N PHE A 261 12.37 0.95 -4.05
CA PHE A 261 13.43 1.66 -3.32
C PHE A 261 14.81 1.08 -3.61
N GLY A 262 14.91 -0.24 -3.78
CA GLY A 262 16.14 -0.88 -4.25
C GLY A 262 16.53 -0.41 -5.66
N ASN A 263 15.56 -0.22 -6.55
CA ASN A 263 15.81 0.27 -7.91
C ASN A 263 16.17 1.76 -7.95
N ILE A 264 15.51 2.61 -7.16
CA ILE A 264 15.86 4.03 -7.00
C ILE A 264 17.31 4.14 -6.55
N LEU A 265 17.70 3.43 -5.48
CA LEU A 265 19.08 3.43 -4.99
C LEU A 265 20.08 2.95 -6.06
N LYS A 266 19.76 1.88 -6.79
CA LYS A 266 20.63 1.41 -7.91
C LYS A 266 20.77 2.44 -9.02
N LEU A 267 19.74 3.22 -9.32
CA LEU A 267 19.81 4.29 -10.32
C LEU A 267 20.71 5.42 -9.84
N GLU A 268 20.59 5.82 -8.58
CA GLU A 268 21.46 6.84 -7.96
C GLU A 268 22.93 6.38 -7.93
N VAL A 269 23.21 5.14 -7.54
CA VAL A 269 24.56 4.56 -7.60
C VAL A 269 25.17 4.65 -9.01
N LYS A 270 24.38 4.33 -10.05
CA LYS A 270 24.83 4.46 -11.44
C LYS A 270 25.10 5.93 -11.83
N LYS A 271 24.34 6.90 -11.31
CA LYS A 271 24.61 8.33 -11.54
C LYS A 271 25.95 8.73 -10.93
N TRP A 272 26.26 8.24 -9.73
CA TRP A 272 27.54 8.48 -9.07
C TRP A 272 28.72 7.92 -9.86
N GLU A 273 28.63 6.66 -10.33
CA GLU A 273 29.66 6.00 -11.12
C GLU A 273 29.93 6.71 -12.46
N LYS A 274 28.86 7.18 -13.10
CA LYS A 274 28.91 7.88 -14.40
C LYS A 274 29.22 9.37 -14.27
N LYS A 275 29.35 9.90 -13.05
CA LYS A 275 29.58 11.32 -12.76
C LYS A 275 28.56 12.25 -13.43
N VAL A 276 27.29 11.85 -13.42
CA VAL A 276 26.20 12.68 -13.94
C VAL A 276 26.02 13.88 -13.00
N HIS A 277 25.82 15.09 -13.52
CA HIS A 277 25.58 16.27 -12.69
C HIS A 277 24.16 16.26 -12.10
N SER A 278 23.99 16.86 -10.92
CA SER A 278 22.68 17.07 -10.29
C SER A 278 21.81 18.01 -11.13
N GLU A 279 20.50 17.84 -11.05
CA GLU A 279 19.55 18.72 -11.72
C GLU A 279 19.43 20.03 -10.94
N GLU A 280 19.28 21.15 -11.65
CA GLU A 280 19.13 22.48 -11.04
C GLU A 280 17.75 23.04 -11.40
N GLU A 281 16.95 23.37 -10.38
CA GLU A 281 15.63 23.96 -10.52
C GLU A 281 15.52 25.12 -9.51
N GLU A 282 15.08 26.29 -9.95
CA GLU A 282 14.97 27.50 -9.11
C GLU A 282 16.24 27.82 -8.29
N ASN A 283 17.42 27.64 -8.90
CA ASN A 283 18.74 27.82 -8.27
C ASN A 283 19.07 26.82 -7.15
N LEU A 284 18.26 25.77 -6.94
CA LEU A 284 18.53 24.69 -6.01
C LEU A 284 18.94 23.41 -6.75
N TYR A 285 19.84 22.63 -6.16
CA TYR A 285 20.11 21.29 -6.69
C TYR A 285 19.05 20.29 -6.20
N HIS A 286 18.63 19.41 -7.10
CA HIS A 286 17.65 18.37 -6.83
C HIS A 286 18.04 17.02 -7.42
N ALA A 287 17.50 15.97 -6.81
CA ALA A 287 17.52 14.61 -7.28
C ALA A 287 16.08 14.12 -7.54
N SER A 288 15.90 13.38 -8.64
CA SER A 288 14.61 12.84 -9.06
C SER A 288 13.96 11.91 -8.02
N LEU A 289 14.75 11.34 -7.10
CA LEU A 289 14.27 10.34 -6.12
C LEU A 289 13.09 10.83 -5.29
N SER A 290 13.02 12.14 -4.97
CA SER A 290 11.92 12.67 -4.16
C SER A 290 10.59 12.57 -4.90
N LEU A 291 10.57 13.01 -6.17
CA LEU A 291 9.39 12.93 -7.03
C LEU A 291 9.02 11.48 -7.33
N ASP A 292 10.01 10.62 -7.56
CA ASP A 292 9.81 9.18 -7.77
C ASP A 292 9.09 8.55 -6.56
N ILE A 293 9.57 8.81 -5.34
CA ILE A 293 8.96 8.28 -4.10
C ILE A 293 7.54 8.82 -3.91
N GLN A 294 7.33 10.13 -4.07
CA GLN A 294 6.00 10.75 -3.93
C GLN A 294 4.99 10.17 -4.94
N THR A 295 5.44 9.95 -6.18
CA THR A 295 4.59 9.38 -7.23
C THR A 295 4.17 7.94 -6.90
N ILE A 296 5.12 7.11 -6.45
CA ILE A 296 4.83 5.73 -6.02
C ILE A 296 3.83 5.73 -4.86
N PHE A 297 4.04 6.59 -3.85
CA PHE A 297 3.13 6.70 -2.71
C PHE A 297 1.74 7.12 -3.16
N GLY A 298 1.64 8.18 -3.96
CA GLY A 298 0.38 8.69 -4.48
C GLY A 298 -0.41 7.63 -5.23
N GLN A 299 0.26 6.81 -6.04
CA GLN A 299 -0.38 5.71 -6.76
C GLN A 299 -0.96 4.66 -5.80
N HIS A 300 -0.16 4.12 -4.88
CA HIS A 300 -0.60 3.05 -3.98
C HIS A 300 -1.66 3.51 -2.96
N VAL A 301 -1.55 4.73 -2.45
CA VAL A 301 -2.52 5.33 -1.54
C VAL A 301 -3.85 5.58 -2.26
N LYS A 302 -3.82 6.08 -3.50
CA LYS A 302 -5.03 6.26 -4.30
C LYS A 302 -5.73 4.94 -4.59
N VAL A 303 -4.97 3.91 -5.00
CA VAL A 303 -5.50 2.57 -5.30
C VAL A 303 -6.13 1.93 -4.05
N SER A 304 -5.47 2.01 -2.90
CA SER A 304 -6.02 1.48 -1.64
C SER A 304 -7.24 2.26 -1.13
N ARG A 305 -7.28 3.58 -1.32
CA ARG A 305 -8.45 4.43 -1.02
C ARG A 305 -9.68 4.05 -1.83
N ASN A 306 -9.50 3.66 -3.09
CA ASN A 306 -10.60 3.18 -3.92
C ASN A 306 -11.25 1.91 -3.35
N ILE A 307 -10.55 1.12 -2.53
CA ILE A 307 -11.10 -0.05 -1.84
C ILE A 307 -11.75 0.36 -0.52
N SER A 308 -10.99 0.95 0.41
CA SER A 308 -11.53 1.42 1.69
C SER A 308 -10.60 2.40 2.40
N ARG A 309 -11.17 3.25 3.26
CA ARG A 309 -10.40 4.16 4.14
C ARG A 309 -9.45 3.42 5.10
N SER A 310 -9.85 2.25 5.58
CA SER A 310 -9.01 1.43 6.44
C SER A 310 -7.75 0.92 5.72
N LEU A 311 -7.88 0.61 4.43
CA LEU A 311 -6.76 0.15 3.61
C LEU A 311 -5.85 1.31 3.18
N GLU A 312 -6.43 2.48 2.87
CA GLU A 312 -5.67 3.72 2.65
C GLU A 312 -4.75 4.02 3.85
N THR A 313 -5.28 3.90 5.07
CA THR A 313 -4.51 4.15 6.31
C THR A 313 -3.37 3.15 6.47
N LYS A 314 -3.65 1.84 6.35
CA LYS A 314 -2.62 0.79 6.41
C LYS A 314 -1.56 0.94 5.32
N MET A 315 -1.94 1.37 4.13
CA MET A 315 -1.01 1.61 3.02
C MET A 315 -0.09 2.80 3.32
N LEU A 316 -0.63 3.90 3.86
CA LEU A 316 0.16 5.04 4.30
C LEU A 316 1.15 4.66 5.41
N GLU A 317 0.71 3.89 6.42
CA GLU A 317 1.57 3.37 7.48
C GLU A 317 2.71 2.53 6.92
N LEU A 318 2.42 1.63 5.97
CA LEU A 318 3.44 0.84 5.28
C LEU A 318 4.43 1.74 4.51
N CYS A 319 3.92 2.70 3.74
CA CYS A 319 4.74 3.61 2.96
C CYS A 319 5.73 4.36 3.87
N MET A 320 5.25 4.90 4.99
CA MET A 320 6.09 5.59 5.97
C MET A 320 7.12 4.65 6.59
N ALA A 321 6.73 3.43 6.98
CA ALA A 321 7.65 2.45 7.55
C ALA A 321 8.79 2.08 6.59
N GLU A 322 8.48 1.85 5.31
CA GLU A 322 9.49 1.54 4.29
C GLU A 322 10.41 2.74 4.02
N LEU A 323 9.89 3.98 4.11
CA LEU A 323 10.71 5.18 3.94
C LEU A 323 11.68 5.40 5.11
N LEU A 324 11.22 5.12 6.35
CA LEU A 324 12.06 5.16 7.54
C LEU A 324 13.22 4.15 7.46
N GLU A 325 13.03 2.99 6.81
CA GLU A 325 14.11 2.04 6.52
C GLU A 325 15.00 2.48 5.35
N PHE A 326 14.42 3.11 4.32
CA PHE A 326 15.11 3.46 3.09
C PHE A 326 16.15 4.57 3.27
N ILE A 327 15.81 5.67 3.96
CA ILE A 327 16.68 6.85 4.04
C ILE A 327 18.02 6.54 4.72
N PRO A 328 18.06 5.85 5.88
CA PRO A 328 19.34 5.47 6.50
C PRO A 328 20.16 4.52 5.63
N ARG A 329 19.52 3.60 4.90
CA ARG A 329 20.23 2.71 3.97
C ARG A 329 20.83 3.48 2.80
N PHE A 330 20.09 4.42 2.24
CA PHE A 330 20.57 5.32 1.19
C PHE A 330 21.77 6.14 1.68
N GLU A 331 21.66 6.73 2.87
CA GLU A 331 22.72 7.48 3.52
C GLU A 331 24.01 6.65 3.64
N GLN A 332 23.91 5.42 4.16
CA GLN A 332 25.06 4.53 4.33
C GLN A 332 25.78 4.26 3.01
N GLU A 333 25.05 3.92 1.94
CA GLU A 333 25.63 3.66 0.62
C GLU A 333 26.31 4.90 0.03
N PHE A 334 25.67 6.07 0.13
CA PHE A 334 26.27 7.33 -0.33
C PHE A 334 27.53 7.68 0.47
N MET A 335 27.53 7.44 1.78
CA MET A 335 28.69 7.66 2.65
C MET A 335 29.86 6.72 2.30
N VAL A 336 29.58 5.43 2.03
CA VAL A 336 30.59 4.46 1.58
C VAL A 336 31.20 4.89 0.25
N TRP A 337 30.37 5.24 -0.73
CA TRP A 337 30.85 5.72 -2.04
C TRP A 337 31.70 6.99 -1.89
N SER A 338 31.19 7.98 -1.14
CA SER A 338 31.86 9.26 -0.99
C SER A 338 33.19 9.14 -0.23
N THR A 339 33.33 8.21 0.71
CA THR A 339 34.60 8.00 1.42
C THR A 339 35.63 7.25 0.60
N ALA A 340 35.19 6.35 -0.30
CA ALA A 340 36.08 5.57 -1.16
C ALA A 340 36.70 6.40 -2.30
N GLN A 341 36.03 7.45 -2.77
CA GLN A 341 36.47 8.24 -3.92
C GLN A 341 36.47 9.75 -3.64
N ASP A 342 37.50 10.45 -4.12
CA ASP A 342 37.46 11.91 -4.27
C ASP A 342 36.86 12.24 -5.65
N SER A 343 35.63 12.74 -5.66
CA SER A 343 34.86 13.00 -6.87
C SER A 343 34.31 14.42 -6.86
N PRO A 344 34.43 15.21 -7.95
CA PRO A 344 33.93 16.58 -8.00
C PRO A 344 32.40 16.65 -7.89
N ILE A 345 31.69 15.57 -8.23
CA ILE A 345 30.23 15.51 -8.14
C ILE A 345 29.71 15.23 -6.72
N PHE A 346 30.60 15.00 -5.73
CA PHE A 346 30.21 14.70 -4.36
C PHE A 346 29.36 15.81 -3.74
N VAL A 347 29.83 17.06 -3.81
CA VAL A 347 29.13 18.19 -3.16
C VAL A 347 27.80 18.50 -3.85
N PRO A 348 27.71 18.56 -5.20
CA PRO A 348 26.42 18.72 -5.87
C PRO A 348 25.37 17.68 -5.45
N HIS A 349 25.74 16.39 -5.40
CA HIS A 349 24.81 15.34 -4.98
C HIS A 349 24.43 15.45 -3.51
N LEU A 350 25.38 15.76 -2.63
CA LEU A 350 25.11 15.94 -1.20
C LEU A 350 24.06 17.04 -0.99
N VAL A 351 24.23 18.19 -1.65
CA VAL A 351 23.29 19.30 -1.60
C VAL A 351 21.94 18.88 -2.19
N ALA A 352 21.94 18.23 -3.36
CA ALA A 352 20.74 17.73 -4.01
C ALA A 352 19.92 16.79 -3.11
N TYR A 353 20.58 15.86 -2.42
CA TYR A 353 19.88 14.91 -1.56
C TYR A 353 19.30 15.56 -0.32
N ILE A 354 20.00 16.52 0.31
CA ILE A 354 19.45 17.24 1.46
C ILE A 354 18.19 18.03 1.04
N ASN A 355 18.26 18.76 -0.08
CA ASN A 355 17.11 19.49 -0.61
C ASN A 355 15.95 18.53 -0.94
N SER A 356 16.21 17.48 -1.73
CA SER A 356 15.19 16.54 -2.17
C SER A 356 14.52 15.76 -1.05
N PHE A 357 15.26 15.36 0.00
CA PHE A 357 14.64 14.71 1.14
C PHE A 357 13.78 15.68 1.97
N HIS A 358 14.19 16.94 2.08
CA HIS A 358 13.34 17.95 2.70
C HIS A 358 12.06 18.20 1.87
N ASP A 359 12.16 18.23 0.54
CA ASP A 359 11.00 18.31 -0.36
C ASP A 359 10.09 17.10 -0.21
N LEU A 360 10.67 15.91 -0.05
CA LEU A 360 9.92 14.69 0.17
C LEU A 360 9.07 14.81 1.44
N VAL A 361 9.66 15.21 2.56
CA VAL A 361 8.92 15.38 3.83
C VAL A 361 7.80 16.41 3.69
N SER A 362 8.11 17.59 3.14
CA SER A 362 7.12 18.65 2.95
C SER A 362 5.99 18.23 2.01
N GLY A 363 6.33 17.50 0.95
CA GLY A 363 5.36 16.94 0.00
C GLY A 363 4.46 15.91 0.63
N LEU A 364 5.00 15.03 1.49
CA LEU A 364 4.23 14.02 2.21
C LEU A 364 3.28 14.64 3.24
N GLU A 365 3.73 15.63 4.01
CA GLU A 365 2.89 16.37 4.97
C GLU A 365 1.72 17.05 4.25
N THR A 366 1.99 17.71 3.12
CA THR A 366 0.97 18.44 2.37
C THR A 366 -0.01 17.52 1.66
N ALA A 367 0.49 16.48 0.99
CA ALA A 367 -0.33 15.60 0.16
C ALA A 367 -1.14 14.58 0.98
N PHE A 368 -0.58 14.09 2.10
CA PHE A 368 -1.17 12.98 2.86
C PHE A 368 -1.52 13.31 4.30
N GLN A 369 -1.15 14.48 4.83
CA GLN A 369 -1.44 14.91 6.21
C GLN A 369 -0.95 13.89 7.26
N VAL A 370 0.19 13.24 6.99
CA VAL A 370 0.80 12.22 7.84
C VAL A 370 1.70 12.83 8.90
N ASN A 371 1.86 12.15 10.05
CA ASN A 371 2.90 12.51 11.02
C ASN A 371 4.28 12.12 10.48
N THR A 372 5.17 13.09 10.37
CA THR A 372 6.54 12.98 9.84
C THR A 372 7.62 13.18 10.91
N GLU A 373 7.28 13.27 12.20
CA GLU A 373 8.24 13.52 13.30
C GLU A 373 9.47 12.58 13.24
N GLN A 374 9.24 11.28 13.14
CA GLN A 374 10.34 10.30 13.04
C GLN A 374 11.18 10.48 11.76
N LEU A 375 10.54 10.89 10.66
CA LEU A 375 11.21 11.13 9.39
C LEU A 375 12.10 12.39 9.49
N GLN A 376 11.60 13.44 10.15
CA GLN A 376 12.35 14.66 10.44
C GLN A 376 13.58 14.38 11.32
N GLU A 377 13.47 13.50 12.32
CA GLU A 377 14.62 13.06 13.12
C GLU A 377 15.68 12.35 12.28
N ILE A 378 15.26 11.44 11.39
CA ILE A 378 16.17 10.76 10.45
C ILE A 378 16.82 11.78 9.50
N LEU A 379 16.07 12.74 8.97
CA LEU A 379 16.61 13.77 8.09
C LEU A 379 17.61 14.68 8.80
N ALA A 380 17.36 15.05 10.06
CA ALA A 380 18.28 15.82 10.86
C ALA A 380 19.60 15.05 11.08
N ALA A 381 19.51 13.74 11.35
CA ALA A 381 20.68 12.87 11.48
C ALA A 381 21.46 12.76 10.16
N LEU A 382 20.76 12.52 9.03
CA LEU A 382 21.35 12.46 7.69
C LEU A 382 22.06 13.76 7.34
N THR A 383 21.38 14.90 7.55
CA THR A 383 21.92 16.23 7.28
C THR A 383 23.20 16.46 8.08
N ARG A 384 23.18 16.14 9.38
CA ARG A 384 24.37 16.26 10.25
C ARG A 384 25.52 15.39 9.75
N ASN A 385 25.25 14.15 9.37
CA ASN A 385 26.26 13.22 8.90
C ASN A 385 26.86 13.65 7.56
N PHE A 386 26.02 14.13 6.63
CA PHE A 386 26.45 14.71 5.35
C PHE A 386 27.32 15.95 5.57
N THR A 387 26.88 16.89 6.41
CA THR A 387 27.68 18.07 6.77
C THR A 387 29.03 17.68 7.40
N ASN A 388 29.06 16.66 8.26
CA ASN A 388 30.30 16.17 8.87
C ASN A 388 31.29 15.61 7.84
N ILE A 389 30.84 14.79 6.88
CA ILE A 389 31.73 14.27 5.83
C ILE A 389 32.17 15.37 4.87
N PHE A 390 31.29 16.31 4.54
CA PHE A 390 31.61 17.50 3.75
C PHE A 390 32.75 18.29 4.39
N LEU A 391 32.62 18.65 5.67
CA LEU A 391 33.65 19.39 6.40
C LEU A 391 34.94 18.59 6.52
N THR A 392 34.85 17.26 6.68
CA THR A 392 36.04 16.39 6.76
C THR A 392 36.82 16.38 5.45
N LYS A 393 36.13 16.28 4.31
CA LYS A 393 36.75 16.34 2.97
C LYS A 393 37.34 17.71 2.68
N LEU A 394 36.61 18.79 2.97
CA LEU A 394 37.11 20.15 2.87
C LEU A 394 38.39 20.34 3.69
N LYS A 395 38.37 19.93 4.96
CA LYS A 395 39.53 19.97 5.86
C LYS A 395 40.71 19.22 5.25
N THR A 396 40.47 18.03 4.71
CA THR A 396 41.51 17.20 4.09
C THR A 396 42.17 17.88 2.89
N LYS A 397 41.39 18.56 2.02
CA LYS A 397 41.94 19.31 0.89
C LYS A 397 42.63 20.62 1.29
N ALA A 398 42.04 21.37 2.23
CA ALA A 398 42.54 22.68 2.65
C ALA A 398 43.77 22.60 3.57
N GLN A 399 43.84 21.61 4.46
CA GLN A 399 44.86 21.55 5.52
C GLN A 399 46.31 21.49 4.99
N PRO A 400 46.65 20.72 3.92
CA PRO A 400 48.00 20.73 3.34
C PRO A 400 48.41 22.10 2.81
N LEU A 401 47.47 22.89 2.27
CA LEU A 401 47.70 24.25 1.78
C LEU A 401 47.90 25.22 2.95
N LEU A 402 47.04 25.13 3.97
CA LEU A 402 47.12 25.93 5.19
C LEU A 402 48.43 25.67 5.96
N LYS A 403 48.90 24.43 6.07
CA LYS A 403 50.19 24.09 6.73
C LYS A 403 51.40 24.74 6.05
N LYS A 404 51.32 25.07 4.76
CA LYS A 404 52.40 25.75 4.02
C LYS A 404 52.54 27.22 4.40
N VAL A 405 51.50 27.86 4.95
CA VAL A 405 51.54 29.27 5.39
C VAL A 405 52.72 29.49 6.33
N LEU A 406 53.45 30.60 6.19
CA LEU A 406 54.70 30.92 6.89
C LEU A 406 55.88 29.94 6.73
N THR A 407 55.85 28.99 5.79
CA THR A 407 57.06 28.24 5.42
C THR A 407 57.99 29.10 4.56
N LYS A 408 59.30 28.78 4.52
CA LYS A 408 60.24 29.48 3.62
C LYS A 408 59.78 29.44 2.16
N LYS A 409 59.26 28.29 1.70
CA LYS A 409 58.70 28.12 0.35
C LYS A 409 57.51 29.04 0.12
N TRP A 410 56.59 29.15 1.08
CA TRP A 410 55.45 30.07 0.99
C TRP A 410 55.89 31.53 0.93
N ILE A 411 56.88 31.95 1.72
CA ILE A 411 57.38 33.34 1.67
C ILE A 411 58.03 33.67 0.33
N LEU A 412 58.85 32.75 -0.20
CA LEU A 412 59.59 32.95 -1.44
C LEU A 412 58.74 32.78 -2.71
N ALA A 413 57.55 32.17 -2.60
CA ALA A 413 56.66 31.99 -3.74
C ALA A 413 56.16 33.34 -4.28
N THR A 414 56.45 33.58 -5.56
CA THR A 414 56.10 34.78 -6.33
C THR A 414 54.74 34.68 -7.03
N GLU A 415 54.18 33.47 -7.13
CA GLU A 415 52.88 33.21 -7.73
C GLU A 415 51.73 33.78 -6.88
N ARG A 416 50.61 34.12 -7.53
CA ARG A 416 49.38 34.58 -6.86
C ARG A 416 48.82 33.42 -6.01
N PRO A 417 48.53 33.63 -4.72
CA PRO A 417 48.21 32.54 -3.81
C PRO A 417 46.73 32.11 -3.86
N VAL A 418 46.27 31.71 -5.06
CA VAL A 418 44.87 31.33 -5.29
C VAL A 418 44.55 29.88 -4.90
N SER A 419 45.56 29.02 -4.71
CA SER A 419 45.35 27.57 -4.54
C SER A 419 44.44 27.21 -3.36
N LEU A 420 44.52 27.95 -2.24
CA LEU A 420 43.65 27.71 -1.09
C LEU A 420 42.21 28.12 -1.38
N ALA A 421 42.01 29.29 -1.98
CA ALA A 421 40.68 29.77 -2.36
C ALA A 421 40.02 28.84 -3.37
N LEU A 422 40.76 28.35 -4.38
CA LEU A 422 40.24 27.36 -5.35
C LEU A 422 39.84 26.05 -4.66
N ALA A 423 40.68 25.51 -3.77
CA ALA A 423 40.37 24.27 -3.05
C ALA A 423 39.16 24.41 -2.11
N VAL A 424 38.90 25.61 -1.59
CA VAL A 424 37.71 25.91 -0.80
C VAL A 424 36.49 26.12 -1.71
N SER A 425 36.68 26.77 -2.86
CA SER A 425 35.64 27.03 -3.87
C SER A 425 35.02 25.74 -4.40
N GLU A 426 35.83 24.70 -4.65
CA GLU A 426 35.37 23.35 -5.06
C GLU A 426 34.29 22.74 -4.13
N PHE A 427 34.13 23.28 -2.92
CA PHE A 427 33.10 22.89 -1.97
C PHE A 427 32.05 23.99 -1.77
N SER A 428 32.51 25.22 -1.51
CA SER A 428 31.65 26.33 -1.09
C SER A 428 30.76 26.87 -2.21
N GLU A 429 31.18 26.79 -3.47
CA GLU A 429 30.40 27.31 -4.60
C GLU A 429 29.05 26.60 -4.77
N HIS A 430 28.96 25.35 -4.33
CA HIS A 430 27.74 24.56 -4.43
C HIS A 430 26.73 24.86 -3.32
N LEU A 431 27.14 25.54 -2.24
CA LEU A 431 26.28 25.79 -1.08
C LEU A 431 25.19 26.84 -1.37
N GLN A 432 25.40 27.70 -2.36
CA GLN A 432 24.36 28.64 -2.84
C GLN A 432 23.14 27.91 -3.45
N HIS A 433 23.31 26.64 -3.82
CA HIS A 433 22.24 25.78 -4.36
C HIS A 433 21.59 24.91 -3.29
N MET A 434 21.94 25.13 -2.02
CA MET A 434 21.36 24.46 -0.88
C MET A 434 20.25 25.30 -0.28
N ARG A 435 19.22 24.64 0.26
CA ARG A 435 18.12 25.34 0.94
C ARG A 435 18.60 26.18 2.11
N GLU A 436 18.08 27.41 2.20
CA GLU A 436 18.27 28.29 3.35
C GLU A 436 17.42 27.87 4.55
N PRO A 437 17.89 28.03 5.80
CA PRO A 437 19.15 28.67 6.23
C PRO A 437 20.38 27.75 6.19
N LEU A 438 20.20 26.48 5.83
CA LEU A 438 21.22 25.44 5.99
C LEU A 438 22.43 25.65 5.07
N GLY A 439 22.20 26.12 3.84
CA GLY A 439 23.27 26.52 2.92
C GLY A 439 24.17 27.59 3.53
N GLN A 440 23.56 28.66 4.05
CA GLN A 440 24.30 29.77 4.65
C GLN A 440 25.00 29.38 5.95
N ASP A 441 24.35 28.61 6.83
CA ASP A 441 24.97 28.12 8.06
C ASP A 441 26.23 27.29 7.76
N LEU A 442 26.17 26.40 6.77
CA LEU A 442 27.33 25.61 6.36
C LEU A 442 28.41 26.48 5.71
N LEU A 443 28.03 27.47 4.89
CA LEU A 443 28.97 28.41 4.29
C LEU A 443 29.69 29.26 5.36
N HIS A 444 29.00 29.66 6.42
CA HIS A 444 29.61 30.31 7.58
C HIS A 444 30.62 29.42 8.29
N GLU A 445 30.29 28.13 8.46
CA GLU A 445 31.24 27.16 9.04
C GLU A 445 32.49 26.99 8.19
N VAL A 446 32.35 26.94 6.87
CA VAL A 446 33.47 26.91 5.92
C VAL A 446 34.33 28.15 6.08
N HIS A 447 33.73 29.35 6.02
CA HIS A 447 34.43 30.62 6.14
C HIS A 447 35.19 30.70 7.48
N LYS A 448 34.51 30.39 8.59
CA LYS A 448 35.09 30.37 9.93
C LYS A 448 36.24 29.37 10.05
N TYR A 449 36.10 28.17 9.49
CA TYR A 449 37.17 27.16 9.51
C TYR A 449 38.43 27.65 8.81
N VAL A 450 38.30 28.17 7.59
CA VAL A 450 39.44 28.61 6.78
C VAL A 450 40.18 29.74 7.48
N VAL A 451 39.46 30.76 7.96
CA VAL A 451 40.06 31.91 8.67
C VAL A 451 40.72 31.46 9.97
N LYS A 452 40.02 30.68 10.79
CA LYS A 452 40.55 30.18 12.07
C LYS A 452 41.81 29.36 11.87
N GLU A 453 41.82 28.43 10.93
CA GLU A 453 43.00 27.58 10.68
C GLU A 453 44.14 28.39 10.08
N TYR A 454 43.86 29.36 9.20
CA TYR A 454 44.87 30.28 8.67
C TYR A 454 45.56 31.04 9.80
N VAL A 455 44.78 31.70 10.66
CA VAL A 455 45.27 32.40 11.86
C VAL A 455 46.07 31.46 12.74
N THR A 456 45.57 30.24 12.97
CA THR A 456 46.24 29.21 13.78
C THR A 456 47.62 28.85 13.22
N GLN A 457 47.78 28.77 11.89
CA GLN A 457 49.07 28.49 11.26
C GLN A 457 50.05 29.65 11.39
N VAL A 458 49.54 30.89 11.37
CA VAL A 458 50.33 32.12 11.47
C VAL A 458 50.87 32.34 12.89
N ILE A 459 50.06 32.09 13.91
CA ILE A 459 50.45 32.31 15.31
C ILE A 459 51.40 31.24 15.87
N LYS A 460 51.59 30.12 15.15
CA LYS A 460 52.51 29.05 15.58
C LYS A 460 53.95 29.55 15.64
N PRO A 461 54.70 29.25 16.72
CA PRO A 461 56.12 29.59 16.81
C PRO A 461 56.90 28.81 15.74
N ARG A 462 57.61 29.52 14.86
CA ARG A 462 58.46 28.89 13.83
C ARG A 462 59.91 29.38 13.86
N TRP A 463 60.15 30.67 13.61
CA TRP A 463 61.51 31.25 13.58
C TRP A 463 61.46 32.79 13.60
N LYS A 464 62.58 33.44 13.91
CA LYS A 464 62.69 34.90 13.96
C LYS A 464 62.81 35.50 12.55
N MET A 465 61.87 36.38 12.18
CA MET A 465 61.85 37.05 10.88
C MET A 465 62.55 38.41 10.92
N ASN A 466 63.30 38.75 9.87
CA ASN A 466 63.94 40.06 9.72
C ASN A 466 62.94 41.13 9.23
N LYS A 467 63.41 42.40 9.12
CA LYS A 467 62.58 43.53 8.65
C LYS A 467 61.83 43.24 7.36
N ASN A 468 62.56 42.83 6.34
CA ASN A 468 62.04 42.70 4.98
C ASN A 468 61.05 41.54 4.91
N THR A 469 61.42 40.40 5.50
CA THR A 469 60.56 39.21 5.61
C THR A 469 59.24 39.53 6.30
N ARG A 470 59.24 40.28 7.40
CA ARG A 470 58.00 40.66 8.11
C ARG A 470 57.05 41.47 7.24
N GLN A 471 57.57 42.42 6.46
CA GLN A 471 56.76 43.22 5.54
C GLN A 471 56.25 42.39 4.36
N GLN A 472 57.07 41.48 3.83
CA GLN A 472 56.67 40.55 2.78
C GLN A 472 55.55 39.61 3.25
N VAL A 473 55.68 39.04 4.45
CA VAL A 473 54.67 38.17 5.07
C VAL A 473 53.36 38.93 5.27
N SER A 474 53.42 40.13 5.85
CA SER A 474 52.24 40.99 6.07
C SER A 474 51.47 41.25 4.77
N ARG A 475 52.16 41.70 3.71
CA ARG A 475 51.53 41.94 2.40
C ARG A 475 50.92 40.68 1.79
N LYS A 476 51.61 39.55 1.90
CA LYS A 476 51.14 38.29 1.34
C LYS A 476 49.92 37.76 2.09
N MET A 477 49.90 37.88 3.42
CA MET A 477 48.74 37.53 4.24
C MET A 477 47.52 38.36 3.86
N SER A 478 47.66 39.68 3.73
CA SER A 478 46.54 40.56 3.34
C SER A 478 46.01 40.23 1.93
N LEU A 479 46.91 39.94 0.98
CA LEU A 479 46.50 39.49 -0.35
C LEU A 479 45.75 38.15 -0.32
N GLU A 480 46.23 37.18 0.46
CA GLU A 480 45.55 35.89 0.63
C GLU A 480 44.19 36.05 1.32
N ALA A 481 44.11 36.88 2.34
CA ALA A 481 42.87 37.20 3.03
C ALA A 481 41.85 37.80 2.07
N GLU A 482 42.24 38.83 1.30
CA GLU A 482 41.37 39.46 0.31
C GLU A 482 40.84 38.44 -0.71
N ILE A 483 41.70 37.57 -1.25
CA ILE A 483 41.28 36.53 -2.20
C ILE A 483 40.27 35.57 -1.56
N ILE A 484 40.57 35.05 -0.36
CA ILE A 484 39.69 34.09 0.34
C ILE A 484 38.33 34.72 0.66
N HIS A 485 38.33 35.94 1.20
CA HIS A 485 37.11 36.63 1.57
C HIS A 485 36.27 36.96 0.34
N ASN A 486 36.85 37.55 -0.70
CA ASN A 486 36.11 37.88 -1.92
C ASN A 486 35.49 36.62 -2.54
N THR A 487 36.23 35.51 -2.63
CA THR A 487 35.66 34.24 -3.13
C THR A 487 34.44 33.79 -2.33
N LEU A 488 34.49 33.81 -0.99
CA LEU A 488 33.38 33.36 -0.16
C LEU A 488 32.21 34.36 -0.13
N LEU A 489 32.49 35.67 -0.21
CA LEU A 489 31.45 36.71 -0.34
C LEU A 489 30.72 36.61 -1.69
N ASP A 490 31.46 36.38 -2.78
CA ASP A 490 30.90 36.18 -4.12
C ASP A 490 29.99 34.94 -4.18
N GLN A 491 30.22 33.96 -3.29
CA GLN A 491 29.42 32.75 -3.12
C GLN A 491 28.28 32.89 -2.09
N GLY A 492 28.04 34.10 -1.57
CA GLY A 492 26.89 34.40 -0.70
C GLY A 492 27.18 34.46 0.80
N SER A 493 28.43 34.25 1.25
CA SER A 493 28.76 34.34 2.67
C SER A 493 28.53 35.77 3.17
N ASP A 494 27.73 35.95 4.23
CA ASP A 494 27.51 37.25 4.87
C ASP A 494 28.32 37.43 6.18
N ALA A 495 29.27 36.51 6.45
CA ALA A 495 30.11 36.50 7.65
C ALA A 495 31.20 37.59 7.62
N ASN A 496 30.77 38.84 7.43
CA ASN A 496 31.58 40.04 7.29
C ASN A 496 32.48 40.32 8.50
N TRP A 497 32.10 39.80 9.67
CA TRP A 497 32.89 39.90 10.89
C TRP A 497 34.21 39.10 10.83
N LEU A 498 34.38 38.16 9.88
CA LEU A 498 35.63 37.41 9.70
C LEU A 498 36.68 38.14 8.85
N LEU A 499 36.27 39.13 8.05
CA LEU A 499 37.15 39.84 7.11
C LEU A 499 38.41 40.44 7.77
N PRO A 500 38.31 41.20 8.88
CA PRO A 500 39.50 41.88 9.40
C PRO A 500 40.44 40.96 10.19
N ALA A 501 40.08 39.70 10.45
CA ALA A 501 40.82 38.81 11.35
C ALA A 501 42.27 38.58 10.90
N ILE A 502 42.46 38.17 9.64
CA ILE A 502 43.79 37.88 9.10
C ILE A 502 44.58 39.19 8.94
N ASP A 503 43.93 40.27 8.51
CA ASP A 503 44.54 41.57 8.30
C ASP A 503 45.06 42.22 9.59
N HIS A 504 44.33 42.10 10.70
CA HIS A 504 44.82 42.57 11.99
C HIS A 504 46.14 41.90 12.37
N ILE A 505 46.22 40.58 12.18
CA ILE A 505 47.44 39.82 12.47
C ILE A 505 48.55 40.17 11.47
N ALA A 506 48.21 40.35 10.18
CA ALA A 506 49.15 40.81 9.17
C ALA A 506 49.76 42.17 9.52
N ASN A 507 48.94 43.11 10.00
CA ASN A 507 49.37 44.45 10.43
C ASN A 507 50.31 44.37 11.64
N ILE A 508 50.00 43.52 12.63
CA ILE A 508 50.87 43.28 13.78
C ILE A 508 52.22 42.69 13.35
N ILE A 509 52.21 41.70 12.45
CA ILE A 509 53.43 41.06 11.95
C ILE A 509 54.29 42.05 11.16
N GLY A 510 53.70 42.90 10.33
CA GLY A 510 54.42 43.88 9.50
C GLY A 510 55.02 45.06 10.26
N GLU A 511 54.48 45.41 11.44
CA GLU A 511 54.84 46.62 12.18
C GLU A 511 56.01 46.45 13.16
N LYS A 512 56.81 47.50 13.36
CA LYS A 512 58.01 47.51 14.20
C LYS A 512 57.90 48.44 15.40
N LYS A 513 57.16 49.54 15.27
CA LYS A 513 57.02 50.53 16.34
C LYS A 513 56.14 49.93 17.43
N LYS A 514 56.69 49.78 18.63
CA LYS A 514 56.00 49.16 19.78
C LYS A 514 54.64 49.81 20.05
N ASP A 515 54.55 51.13 19.92
CA ASP A 515 53.29 51.86 20.16
C ASP A 515 52.24 51.56 19.09
N LYS A 516 52.63 51.38 17.83
CA LYS A 516 51.72 50.97 16.76
C LYS A 516 51.29 49.51 16.88
N ILE A 517 52.20 48.62 17.28
CA ILE A 517 51.86 47.22 17.59
C ILE A 517 50.79 47.18 18.70
N LYS A 518 50.97 47.94 19.78
CA LYS A 518 49.96 48.05 20.86
C LYS A 518 48.60 48.54 20.34
N ALA A 519 48.60 49.52 19.43
CA ALA A 519 47.37 50.01 18.81
C ALA A 519 46.68 48.94 17.96
N TYR A 520 47.42 48.19 17.13
CA TYR A 520 46.86 47.08 16.34
C TYR A 520 46.35 45.94 17.21
N VAL A 521 47.07 45.57 18.28
CA VAL A 521 46.60 44.57 19.26
C VAL A 521 45.32 45.04 19.94
N LYS A 522 45.25 46.31 20.35
CA LYS A 522 44.03 46.89 20.94
C LYS A 522 42.84 46.78 19.97
N LYS A 523 43.05 47.08 18.69
CA LYS A 523 42.01 46.97 17.66
C LYS A 523 41.57 45.51 17.45
N LEU A 524 42.51 44.58 17.39
CA LEU A 524 42.22 43.15 17.29
C LEU A 524 41.34 42.67 18.47
N CYS A 525 41.69 43.03 19.71
CA CYS A 525 40.92 42.65 20.90
C CYS A 525 39.55 43.35 21.00
N GLN A 526 39.38 44.51 20.34
CA GLN A 526 38.09 45.18 20.26
C GLN A 526 37.15 44.45 19.29
N ASP A 527 37.67 44.06 18.13
CA ASP A 527 36.89 43.36 17.10
C ASP A 527 36.66 41.88 17.45
N TYR A 528 37.59 41.25 18.19
CA TYR A 528 37.58 39.85 18.60
C TYR A 528 37.90 39.72 20.10
N PRO A 529 36.91 39.92 20.99
CA PRO A 529 37.13 39.95 22.44
C PRO A 529 37.46 38.58 23.05
N ASP A 530 37.29 37.50 22.29
CA ASP A 530 37.67 36.13 22.65
C ASP A 530 39.19 35.88 22.54
N ILE A 531 39.92 36.75 21.85
CA ILE A 531 41.39 36.70 21.75
C ILE A 531 42.02 37.23 23.04
N ARG A 532 42.76 36.36 23.74
CA ARG A 532 43.40 36.63 25.03
C ARG A 532 44.87 37.02 24.91
#